data_AF-A0A3C0U5Z2-F1
#
_entry.id   AF-A0A3C0U5Z2-F1
#
_cell.length_a   1.000
_cell.length_b   1.000
_cell.length_c   1.000
_cell.angle_alpha   90.00
_cell.angle_beta   90.00
_cell.angle_gamma   90.00
#
_symmetry.space_group_name_H-M   'P 1'
#
loop_
_entity.id
_entity.type
_entity.pdbx_description
1 polymer ?
#
loop_
_entity_poly.entity_id
_entity_poly.type
_entity_poly.pdbx_seq_one_letter_code
_entity_poly.pdbx_strand_id
1 'polypeptide(L)'
;AATAGKVIEMVTKRKGELLVMEAKSDLTRLEFEIPSRGLMGLRNNVLTATAGEAIMAHRLKNYQAYKGDMERRISGVLVAKEAGKASTYSMDKLQDRGKFFIEPGQELYGGQVIG
;
A
#
# COMPACT_ATOMS: atom_id res chain seq x y z
N ALA A 1 -13.13 16.61 6.60
CA ALA A 1 -12.05 17.43 6.02
C ALA A 1 -10.64 16.82 6.18
N ALA A 2 -10.24 16.33 7.36
CA ALA A 2 -8.87 15.82 7.60
C ALA A 2 -8.46 14.62 6.72
N THR A 3 -9.41 13.77 6.34
CA THR A 3 -9.14 12.55 5.55
C THR A 3 -8.83 12.84 4.08
N ALA A 4 -9.46 13.87 3.50
CA ALA A 4 -9.27 14.24 2.09
C ALA A 4 -7.82 14.68 1.80
N GLY A 5 -7.22 15.46 2.71
CA GLY A 5 -5.82 15.88 2.57
C GLY A 5 -4.83 14.72 2.52
N LYS A 6 -5.02 13.70 3.37
CA LYS A 6 -4.19 12.48 3.35
C LYS A 6 -4.31 11.72 2.03
N VAL A 7 -5.54 11.60 1.50
CA VAL A 7 -5.78 10.92 0.21
C VAL A 7 -5.12 11.69 -0.94
N ILE A 8 -5.23 13.02 -0.96
CA ILE A 8 -4.57 13.87 -1.96
C ILE A 8 -3.06 13.66 -1.92
N GLU A 9 -2.44 13.70 -0.73
CA GLU A 9 -0.99 13.49 -0.59
C GLU A 9 -0.56 12.12 -1.12
N MET A 10 -1.30 11.05 -0.80
CA MET A 10 -1.02 9.70 -1.27
C MET A 10 -1.10 9.58 -2.80
N VAL A 11 -2.06 10.26 -3.43
CA VAL A 11 -2.24 10.25 -4.88
C VAL A 11 -1.15 11.06 -5.57
N THR A 12 -0.82 12.24 -5.03
CA THR A 12 0.22 13.13 -5.58
C THR A 12 1.60 12.47 -5.57
N LYS A 13 1.98 11.77 -4.50
CA LYS A 13 3.24 10.99 -4.44
C LYS A 13 3.36 9.95 -5.56
N ARG A 14 2.22 9.51 -6.10
CA ARG A 14 2.12 8.52 -7.18
C ARG A 14 1.86 9.15 -8.55
N LYS A 15 2.22 10.42 -8.72
CA LYS A 15 2.06 11.19 -9.96
C LYS A 15 0.60 11.35 -10.39
N GLY A 16 -0.32 11.34 -9.42
CA GLY A 16 -1.70 11.69 -9.66
C GLY A 16 -1.91 13.20 -9.60
N GLU A 17 -2.69 13.73 -10.53
CA GLU A 17 -3.06 15.14 -10.61
C GLU A 17 -4.52 15.30 -10.16
N LEU A 18 -4.79 16.23 -9.25
CA LEU A 18 -6.14 16.56 -8.80
C LEU A 18 -6.82 17.40 -9.88
N LEU A 19 -7.94 16.91 -10.41
CA LEU A 19 -8.74 17.62 -11.41
C LEU A 19 -9.89 18.38 -10.77
N VAL A 20 -10.61 17.72 -9.86
CA VAL A 20 -11.82 18.27 -9.23
C VAL A 20 -11.81 17.94 -7.75
N MET A 21 -12.15 18.94 -6.94
CA MET A 21 -12.40 18.78 -5.50
C MET A 21 -13.71 19.48 -5.15
N GLU A 22 -14.71 18.70 -4.77
CA GLU A 22 -16.02 19.19 -4.36
C GLU A 22 -16.29 18.76 -2.93
N ALA A 23 -16.38 19.71 -2.02
CA ALA A 23 -16.84 19.45 -0.66
C ALA A 23 -18.37 19.38 -0.66
N LYS A 24 -18.94 18.18 -0.52
CA LYS A 24 -20.33 18.01 -0.07
C LYS A 24 -20.32 17.89 1.46
N SER A 25 -21.48 18.17 2.09
CA SER A 25 -21.62 18.29 3.55
C SER A 25 -20.88 17.19 4.32
N ASP A 26 -21.13 15.92 3.97
CA ASP A 26 -20.56 14.77 4.69
C ASP A 26 -19.37 14.12 3.96
N LEU A 27 -19.29 14.27 2.63
CA LEU A 27 -18.31 13.59 1.77
C LEU A 27 -17.65 14.59 0.82
N THR A 28 -16.32 14.50 0.71
CA THR A 28 -15.57 15.24 -0.31
C THR A 28 -15.37 14.36 -1.53
N ARG A 29 -15.89 14.78 -2.69
CA ARG A 29 -15.61 14.12 -3.97
C ARG A 29 -14.29 14.65 -4.52
N LEU A 30 -13.41 13.72 -4.85
CA LEU A 30 -12.10 14.00 -5.44
C LEU A 30 -11.98 13.26 -6.77
N GLU A 31 -11.63 13.97 -7.84
CA GLU A 31 -11.32 13.38 -9.13
C GLU A 31 -9.85 13.57 -9.44
N PHE A 32 -9.20 12.47 -9.82
CA PHE A 32 -7.77 12.45 -10.10
C PHE A 32 -7.48 11.85 -11.46
N GLU A 33 -6.43 12.35 -12.08
CA GLU A 33 -5.77 11.71 -13.21
C GLU A 33 -4.48 11.06 -12.73
N ILE A 34 -4.46 9.72 -12.67
CA ILE A 34 -3.34 8.94 -12.15
C ILE A 34 -2.89 7.90 -13.19
N PRO A 35 -1.57 7.69 -13.39
CA PRO A 35 -1.10 6.59 -14.21
C PRO A 35 -1.49 5.24 -13.58
N SER A 36 -1.80 4.24 -14.40
CA SER A 36 -2.20 2.90 -13.92
C SER A 36 -1.18 2.26 -12.97
N ARG A 37 0.12 2.53 -13.18
CA ARG A 37 1.20 2.08 -12.29
C ARG A 37 1.10 2.66 -10.87
N GLY A 38 0.61 3.91 -10.74
CA GLY A 38 0.40 4.56 -9.45
C GLY A 38 -0.87 4.09 -8.72
N LEU A 39 -1.85 3.56 -9.47
CA LEU A 39 -3.07 3.03 -8.89
C LEU A 39 -2.84 1.69 -8.15
N MET A 40 -1.83 0.92 -8.55
CA MET A 40 -1.53 -0.40 -7.96
C MET A 40 -1.27 -0.31 -6.44
N GLY A 41 -2.10 -1.01 -5.64
CA GLY A 41 -2.03 -1.00 -4.18
C GLY A 41 -2.54 0.29 -3.50
N LEU A 42 -2.98 1.30 -4.25
CA LEU A 42 -3.51 2.56 -3.69
C LEU A 42 -4.81 2.32 -2.92
N ARG A 43 -5.68 1.44 -3.44
CA ARG A 43 -7.00 1.14 -2.85
C ARG A 43 -6.90 0.75 -1.37
N ASN A 44 -6.01 -0.19 -1.04
CA ASN A 44 -5.84 -0.64 0.34
C ASN A 44 -5.34 0.50 1.23
N ASN A 45 -4.36 1.28 0.76
CA ASN A 45 -3.82 2.41 1.54
C ASN A 45 -4.89 3.48 1.81
N VAL A 46 -5.71 3.80 0.81
CA VAL A 46 -6.81 4.78 0.97
C VAL A 46 -7.84 4.26 1.96
N LEU A 47 -8.29 3.00 1.82
CA LEU A 47 -9.24 2.41 2.76
C LEU A 47 -8.70 2.38 4.20
N THR A 48 -7.41 2.05 4.39
CA THR A 48 -6.77 2.13 5.71
C THR A 48 -6.70 3.56 6.23
N ALA A 49 -6.37 4.54 5.39
CA ALA A 49 -6.28 5.94 5.78
C ALA A 49 -7.64 6.56 6.13
N THR A 50 -8.73 6.04 5.55
CA THR A 50 -10.10 6.52 5.74
C THR A 50 -10.92 5.61 6.64
N ALA A 51 -10.30 4.67 7.36
CA ALA A 51 -11.00 3.70 8.21
C ALA A 51 -12.16 2.95 7.50
N GLY A 52 -12.04 2.71 6.19
CA GLY A 52 -13.02 1.99 5.38
C GLY A 52 -14.14 2.85 4.77
N GLU A 53 -14.21 4.16 5.06
CA GLU A 53 -15.31 5.02 4.60
C GLU A 53 -15.17 5.49 3.12
N ALA A 54 -13.98 5.39 2.54
CA ALA A 54 -13.75 5.90 1.19
C ALA A 54 -14.34 5.00 0.10
N ILE A 55 -15.03 5.64 -0.85
CA ILE A 55 -15.53 5.00 -2.07
C ILE A 55 -14.59 5.36 -3.21
N MET A 56 -14.03 4.33 -3.88
CA MET A 56 -13.10 4.50 -4.99
C MET A 56 -13.60 3.78 -6.24
N ALA A 57 -13.64 4.53 -7.34
CA ALA A 57 -13.83 4.01 -8.69
C ALA A 57 -12.73 4.57 -9.60
N HIS A 58 -12.34 3.81 -10.61
CA HIS A 58 -11.38 4.27 -11.63
C HIS A 58 -11.80 3.72 -12.99
N ARG A 59 -11.43 4.44 -14.04
CA ARG A 59 -11.62 4.03 -15.43
C ARG A 59 -10.38 4.43 -16.22
N LEU A 60 -10.01 3.61 -17.21
CA LEU A 60 -8.97 3.98 -18.16
C LEU A 60 -9.42 5.20 -18.99
N LYS A 61 -8.64 6.28 -18.94
CA LYS A 61 -8.89 7.51 -19.70
C LYS A 61 -8.23 7.44 -21.07
N ASN A 62 -6.91 7.33 -21.11
CA ASN A 62 -6.10 7.28 -22.33
C ASN A 62 -4.68 6.74 -22.02
N TYR A 63 -3.89 6.56 -23.08
CA TYR A 63 -2.46 6.30 -22.98
C TYR A 63 -1.69 7.62 -23.10
N GLN A 64 -0.64 7.77 -22.30
CA GLN A 64 0.20 8.97 -22.25
C GLN A 64 1.67 8.59 -22.14
N ALA A 65 2.55 9.56 -22.36
CA ALA A 65 3.99 9.41 -22.15
C ALA A 65 4.31 9.04 -20.69
N TYR A 66 5.50 8.48 -20.49
CA TYR A 66 5.98 8.04 -19.20
C TYR A 66 6.07 9.19 -18.18
N LYS A 67 5.21 9.19 -17.15
CA LYS A 67 5.19 10.21 -16.07
C LYS A 67 6.34 10.10 -15.03
N GLY A 68 7.44 9.43 -15.38
CA GLY A 68 8.59 9.27 -14.49
C GLY A 68 8.49 8.08 -13.52
N ASP A 69 9.54 7.94 -12.70
CA ASP A 69 9.63 6.94 -11.64
C ASP A 69 8.78 7.34 -10.43
N MET A 70 8.28 6.32 -9.73
CA MET A 70 7.55 6.46 -8.48
C MET A 70 8.35 5.80 -7.36
N GLU A 71 8.17 6.28 -6.13
CA GLU A 71 8.79 5.67 -4.96
C GLU A 71 8.40 4.19 -4.88
N ARG A 72 9.43 3.35 -4.83
CA ARG A 72 9.29 1.92 -4.59
C ARG A 72 9.13 1.68 -3.09
N ARG A 73 8.73 0.46 -2.73
CA ARG A 73 8.65 0.03 -1.33
C ARG A 73 9.99 0.32 -0.63
N ILE A 74 9.93 1.02 0.50
CA ILE A 74 11.11 1.40 1.29
C ILE A 74 11.62 0.21 2.14
N SER A 75 10.71 -0.68 2.55
CA SER A 75 11.03 -1.81 3.40
C SER A 75 11.54 -3.01 2.60
N GLY A 76 12.62 -3.63 3.08
CA GLY A 76 13.06 -4.95 2.65
C GLY A 76 12.09 -6.06 3.06
N VAL A 77 12.49 -7.30 2.80
CA VAL A 77 11.76 -8.52 3.19
C VAL A 77 12.62 -9.40 4.08
N LEU A 78 11.99 -10.08 5.02
CA LEU A 78 12.59 -11.15 5.81
C LEU A 78 12.43 -12.46 5.05
N VAL A 79 13.52 -13.17 4.81
CA VAL A 79 13.53 -14.41 4.03
C VAL A 79 14.01 -15.56 4.90
N ALA A 80 13.28 -16.68 4.88
CA ALA A 80 13.67 -17.91 5.54
C ALA A 80 14.95 -18.46 4.89
N LYS A 81 16.01 -18.63 5.68
CA LYS A 81 17.28 -19.15 5.18
C LYS A 81 17.20 -20.65 4.88
N GLU A 82 16.52 -21.40 5.74
CA GLU A 82 16.45 -22.86 5.72
C GLU A 82 15.00 -23.33 5.80
N ALA A 83 14.75 -24.54 5.31
CA ALA A 83 13.45 -25.19 5.46
C ALA A 83 13.30 -25.77 6.88
N GLY A 84 12.12 -25.65 7.46
CA GLY A 84 11.85 -26.14 8.81
C GLY A 84 10.70 -25.40 9.49
N LYS A 85 10.44 -25.75 10.75
CA LYS A 85 9.37 -25.11 11.52
C LYS A 85 9.80 -23.76 12.07
N ALA A 86 8.91 -22.77 12.00
CA ALA A 86 9.10 -21.45 12.57
C ALA A 86 9.19 -21.53 14.10
N SER A 87 10.41 -21.46 14.64
CA SER A 87 10.63 -21.50 16.09
C SER A 87 10.15 -20.19 16.74
N THR A 88 9.27 -20.30 17.74
CA THR A 88 8.81 -19.16 18.57
C THR A 88 9.97 -18.33 19.09
N TYR A 89 11.04 -18.98 19.55
CA TYR A 89 12.24 -18.33 20.08
C TYR A 89 12.97 -17.47 19.03
N SER A 90 13.01 -17.95 17.78
CA SER A 90 13.66 -17.21 16.69
C SER A 90 12.78 -16.05 16.21
N MET A 91 11.46 -16.26 16.16
CA MET A 91 10.50 -15.22 15.79
C MET A 91 10.51 -14.07 16.80
N ASP A 92 10.50 -14.37 18.10
CA ASP A 92 10.53 -13.36 19.18
C ASP A 92 11.76 -12.45 19.06
N LYS A 93 12.95 -13.03 18.87
CA LYS A 93 14.20 -12.26 18.68
C LYS A 93 14.25 -11.42 17.41
N LEU A 94 13.53 -11.82 16.38
CA LEU A 94 13.51 -11.15 15.08
C LEU A 94 12.30 -10.23 14.92
N GLN A 95 11.38 -10.19 15.90
CA GLN A 95 10.18 -9.35 15.86
C GLN A 95 10.51 -7.85 15.85
N ASP A 96 11.65 -7.45 16.44
CA ASP A 96 12.13 -6.08 16.37
C ASP A 96 12.61 -5.66 14.97
N ARG A 97 12.82 -6.63 14.06
CA ARG A 97 13.35 -6.38 12.71
C ARG A 97 12.25 -6.20 11.66
N GLY A 98 11.01 -6.57 11.95
CA GLY A 98 9.91 -6.50 10.98
C GLY A 98 8.62 -7.14 11.48
N LYS A 99 7.61 -7.20 10.60
CA LYS A 99 6.34 -7.85 10.90
C LYS A 99 6.28 -9.19 10.18
N PHE A 100 6.07 -10.27 10.93
CA PHE A 100 5.91 -11.58 10.35
C PHE A 100 4.55 -11.75 9.69
N PHE A 101 4.52 -12.50 8.59
CA PHE A 101 3.31 -13.01 7.93
C PHE A 101 2.98 -14.45 8.30
N ILE A 102 3.85 -15.08 9.08
CA ILE A 102 3.78 -16.49 9.49
C ILE A 102 3.44 -16.60 10.98
N GLU A 103 2.89 -17.75 11.36
CA GLU A 103 2.61 -18.08 12.75
C GLU A 103 3.69 -19.01 13.35
N PRO A 104 3.89 -19.00 14.68
CA PRO A 104 4.85 -19.89 15.29
C PRO A 104 4.48 -21.37 15.09
N GLY A 105 5.45 -22.18 14.70
CA GLY A 105 5.28 -23.60 14.39
C GLY A 105 4.94 -23.90 12.93
N GLN A 106 4.69 -22.88 12.10
CA GLN A 106 4.42 -23.05 10.67
C GLN A 106 5.64 -23.64 9.95
N GLU A 107 5.42 -24.59 9.04
CA GLU A 107 6.47 -25.14 8.19
C GLU A 107 6.85 -24.15 7.09
N LEU A 108 8.14 -23.86 7.00
CA LEU A 108 8.75 -22.93 6.06
C LEU A 108 9.65 -23.67 5.09
N TYR A 109 9.82 -23.11 3.90
CA TYR A 109 10.83 -23.53 2.95
C TYR A 109 11.93 -22.46 2.79
N GLY A 110 13.13 -22.89 2.41
CA GLY A 110 14.25 -21.97 2.14
C GLY A 110 13.91 -21.01 0.99
N GLY A 111 14.10 -19.72 1.22
CA GLY A 111 13.74 -18.66 0.27
C GLY A 111 12.32 -18.09 0.45
N GLN A 112 11.51 -18.61 1.38
CA GLN A 112 10.18 -18.08 1.65
C GLN A 112 10.25 -16.67 2.27
N VAL A 113 9.46 -15.72 1.75
CA VAL A 113 9.28 -14.41 2.38
C VAL A 113 8.35 -14.54 3.58
N ILE A 114 8.89 -14.27 4.76
CA ILE A 114 8.22 -14.44 6.05
C ILE A 114 7.86 -13.11 6.74
N GLY A 115 8.33 -11.98 6.21
CA GLY A 115 8.03 -10.63 6.70
C GLY A 115 8.53 -9.51 5.80
#